data_AF-A0A0R3T5T1-F1
#
_entry.id   AF-A0A0R3T5T1-F1
#
_cell.length_a   1.000
_cell.length_b   1.000
_cell.length_c   1.000
_cell.angle_alpha   90.00
_cell.angle_beta   90.00
_cell.angle_gamma   90.00
#
_symmetry.space_group_name_H-M   'P 1'
#
loop_
_entity.id
_entity.type
_entity.pdbx_description
1 polymer ?
#
loop_
_entity_poly.entity_id
_entity_poly.type
_entity_poly.pdbx_seq_one_letter_code
_entity_poly.pdbx_strand_id
1 'polypeptide(L)'
;MISKQLLFLVIILPFLQAYSDANGGCFVEYPDPRDTVFKGAAKVVTETFDVGIKAIIEIDGIIADPSRALAYHSKHVEAYLPSPTCLSSVPIGMQQNWSGNYILDRNKLKFVVRMVRKFDSINKDPCLNKQCHPGAICETWNDVAMTKVAVCTCLSLSDLQVSGRCQLQTGELCASNGSLYASTCHMLRDACLQQTALNVVSWTAVNEEDCRQQAGMSG
;
A
#
# COMPACT_ATOMS: atom_id res chain seq x y z
N MET A 1 -6.85 -26.22 -57.07
CA MET A 1 -5.51 -25.62 -56.99
C MET A 1 -5.55 -24.50 -55.98
N ILE A 2 -4.85 -24.71 -54.87
CA ILE A 2 -4.60 -23.77 -53.77
C ILE A 2 -3.54 -22.75 -54.26
N SER A 3 -3.63 -21.47 -53.87
CA SER A 3 -2.50 -20.75 -53.24
C SER A 3 -2.62 -19.21 -53.31
N LYS A 4 -2.86 -18.64 -52.12
CA LYS A 4 -2.17 -17.51 -51.46
C LYS A 4 -2.15 -16.14 -52.14
N GLN A 5 -2.95 -15.21 -51.60
CA GLN A 5 -2.42 -13.91 -51.17
C GLN A 5 -2.86 -13.64 -49.73
N LEU A 6 -1.87 -13.58 -48.84
CA LEU A 6 -2.00 -13.24 -47.43
C LEU A 6 -1.94 -11.70 -47.33
N LEU A 7 -3.04 -11.06 -46.94
CA LEU A 7 -3.03 -9.67 -46.48
C LEU A 7 -2.97 -9.71 -44.94
N PHE A 8 -1.78 -9.45 -44.39
CA PHE A 8 -1.58 -9.25 -42.95
C PHE A 8 -2.15 -7.89 -42.55
N LEU A 9 -3.34 -7.88 -41.95
CA LEU A 9 -3.85 -6.73 -41.21
C LEU A 9 -3.40 -6.88 -39.76
N VAL A 10 -2.26 -6.26 -39.42
CA VAL A 10 -1.80 -6.11 -38.03
C VAL A 10 -2.63 -5.00 -37.39
N ILE A 11 -3.75 -5.37 -36.77
CA ILE A 11 -4.48 -4.47 -35.88
C ILE A 11 -3.72 -4.49 -34.54
N ILE A 12 -2.95 -3.43 -34.31
CA ILE A 12 -2.39 -3.11 -33.00
C ILE A 12 -3.55 -2.67 -32.12
N LEU A 13 -4.15 -3.60 -31.39
CA LEU A 13 -4.98 -3.29 -30.23
C LEU A 13 -4.04 -2.98 -29.05
N PRO A 14 -4.09 -1.77 -28.47
CA PRO A 14 -3.32 -1.51 -27.27
C PRO A 14 -3.89 -2.38 -26.14
N PHE A 15 -2.96 -2.99 -25.41
CA PHE A 15 -3.16 -3.73 -24.17
C PHE A 15 -4.05 -2.95 -23.20
N LEU A 16 -5.35 -3.19 -23.26
CA LEU A 16 -6.18 -3.13 -22.05
C LEU A 16 -5.87 -4.41 -21.30
N GLN A 17 -4.94 -4.34 -20.35
CA GLN A 17 -4.90 -5.29 -19.25
C GLN A 17 -6.21 -5.15 -18.48
N ALA A 18 -7.25 -5.84 -18.95
CA ALA A 18 -8.32 -6.28 -18.10
C ALA A 18 -7.65 -7.14 -17.04
N TYR A 19 -7.48 -6.58 -15.84
CA TYR A 19 -7.10 -7.31 -14.64
C TYR A 19 -8.27 -8.27 -14.34
N SER A 20 -8.26 -9.38 -15.06
CA SER A 20 -9.10 -10.55 -14.87
C SER A 20 -8.61 -11.21 -13.59
N ASP A 21 -9.04 -10.69 -12.44
CA ASP A 21 -8.84 -11.37 -11.16
C ASP A 21 -9.86 -12.51 -11.06
N ALA A 22 -9.60 -13.57 -11.82
CA ALA A 22 -10.40 -14.79 -11.91
C ALA A 22 -10.28 -15.68 -10.65
N ASN A 23 -9.83 -15.12 -9.52
CA ASN A 23 -9.79 -15.77 -8.21
C ASN A 23 -10.70 -15.03 -7.22
N GLY A 24 -11.97 -14.82 -7.61
CA GLY A 24 -13.04 -14.19 -6.82
C GLY A 24 -13.55 -15.04 -5.66
N GLY A 25 -12.65 -15.53 -4.80
CA GLY A 25 -12.99 -16.30 -3.61
C GLY A 25 -13.78 -15.47 -2.60
N CYS A 26 -14.78 -16.09 -1.98
CA CYS A 26 -15.62 -15.49 -0.93
C CYS A 26 -14.86 -15.26 0.38
N PHE A 27 -13.74 -15.97 0.51
CA PHE A 27 -12.89 -15.99 1.68
C PHE A 27 -11.49 -15.53 1.31
N VAL A 28 -10.85 -14.87 2.25
CA VAL A 28 -9.40 -14.66 2.26
C VAL A 28 -8.82 -15.33 3.49
N GLU A 29 -7.66 -15.97 3.33
CA GLU A 29 -6.94 -16.50 4.48
C GLU A 29 -6.37 -15.34 5.32
N TYR A 30 -5.87 -14.29 4.66
CA TYR A 30 -5.35 -13.06 5.27
C TYR A 30 -5.84 -11.81 4.52
N PRO A 31 -6.15 -10.69 5.20
CA PRO A 31 -6.57 -9.45 4.56
C PRO A 31 -5.40 -8.72 3.86
N ASP A 32 -5.67 -8.04 2.72
CA ASP A 32 -4.69 -7.14 2.08
C ASP A 32 -4.43 -5.93 3.02
N PRO A 33 -3.17 -5.52 3.27
CA PRO A 33 -2.87 -4.39 4.14
C PRO A 33 -3.48 -3.05 3.70
N ARG A 34 -3.94 -2.92 2.46
CA ARG A 34 -4.66 -1.75 1.94
C ARG A 34 -6.17 -1.87 2.11
N ASP A 35 -6.67 -3.04 2.46
CA ASP A 35 -8.09 -3.25 2.70
C ASP A 35 -8.49 -2.70 4.07
N THR A 36 -9.72 -2.22 4.13
CA THR A 36 -10.40 -1.99 5.39
C THR A 36 -10.80 -3.32 6.00
N VAL A 37 -10.34 -3.56 7.22
CA VAL A 37 -10.60 -4.77 8.00
C VAL A 37 -11.47 -4.42 9.18
N PHE A 38 -12.57 -5.14 9.35
CA PHE A 38 -13.54 -4.86 10.42
C PHE A 38 -14.26 -6.13 10.88
N LYS A 39 -14.79 -6.06 12.10
CA LYS A 39 -15.70 -7.05 12.69
C LYS A 39 -17.14 -6.62 12.47
N GLY A 40 -17.98 -7.55 12.05
CA GLY A 40 -19.39 -7.28 11.84
C GLY A 40 -20.22 -8.49 11.44
N ALA A 41 -21.53 -8.32 11.43
CA ALA A 41 -22.50 -9.35 11.07
C ALA A 41 -23.31 -8.93 9.84
N ALA A 42 -23.38 -9.80 8.82
CA ALA A 42 -24.26 -9.58 7.68
C ALA A 42 -25.72 -9.66 8.14
N LYS A 43 -26.53 -8.64 7.82
CA LYS A 43 -27.97 -8.58 8.14
C LYS A 43 -28.83 -9.01 6.98
N VAL A 44 -28.43 -8.60 5.78
CA VAL A 44 -29.16 -8.85 4.54
C VAL A 44 -28.15 -9.15 3.46
N VAL A 45 -28.44 -10.16 2.64
CA VAL A 45 -27.68 -10.45 1.42
C VAL A 45 -28.70 -10.62 0.29
N THR A 46 -28.58 -9.81 -0.75
CA THR A 46 -29.48 -9.81 -1.91
C THR A 46 -28.71 -10.01 -3.20
N GLU A 47 -29.27 -10.82 -4.09
CA GLU A 47 -28.79 -10.94 -5.46
C GLU A 47 -29.43 -9.85 -6.31
N THR A 48 -28.63 -9.18 -7.12
CA THR A 48 -29.10 -8.19 -8.08
C THR A 48 -28.64 -8.58 -9.47
N PHE A 49 -29.58 -8.66 -10.42
CA PHE A 49 -29.33 -9.15 -11.79
C PHE A 49 -28.19 -8.42 -12.51
N ASP A 50 -27.93 -7.16 -12.18
CA ASP A 50 -26.94 -6.31 -12.88
C ASP A 50 -25.75 -5.86 -12.02
N VAL A 51 -25.81 -6.02 -10.69
CA VAL A 51 -24.89 -5.36 -9.75
C VAL A 51 -24.09 -6.33 -8.87
N GLY A 52 -24.41 -7.63 -8.93
CA GLY A 52 -23.77 -8.68 -8.14
C GLY A 52 -24.53 -8.97 -6.84
N ILE A 53 -23.85 -9.61 -5.88
CA ILE A 53 -24.45 -9.89 -4.57
C ILE A 53 -24.14 -8.74 -3.63
N LYS A 54 -25.17 -8.08 -3.14
CA LYS A 54 -25.07 -6.97 -2.17
C LYS A 54 -25.29 -7.50 -0.77
N ALA A 55 -24.49 -7.05 0.18
CA ALA A 55 -24.60 -7.35 1.59
C ALA A 55 -24.72 -6.05 2.41
N ILE A 56 -25.64 -6.03 3.37
CA ILE A 56 -25.68 -5.01 4.41
C ILE A 56 -25.05 -5.61 5.66
N ILE A 57 -23.96 -5.04 6.13
CA ILE A 57 -23.17 -5.56 7.26
C ILE A 57 -23.24 -4.57 8.41
N GLU A 58 -23.74 -5.00 9.57
CA GLU A 58 -23.64 -4.23 10.82
C GLU A 58 -22.18 -4.28 11.30
N ILE A 59 -21.61 -3.11 11.60
CA ILE A 59 -20.21 -2.98 12.02
C ILE A 59 -20.15 -2.99 13.55
N ASP A 60 -19.44 -3.96 14.10
CA ASP A 60 -19.20 -4.09 15.54
C ASP A 60 -17.89 -3.41 15.97
N GLY A 61 -16.90 -3.35 15.08
CA GLY A 61 -15.63 -2.69 15.37
C GLY A 61 -14.66 -2.70 14.19
N ILE A 62 -13.84 -1.65 14.09
CA ILE A 62 -12.82 -1.52 13.05
C ILE A 62 -11.54 -2.14 13.56
N ILE A 63 -10.87 -2.93 12.72
CA ILE A 63 -9.53 -3.45 13.00
C ILE A 63 -8.48 -2.57 12.32
N ALA A 64 -8.69 -2.22 11.03
CA ALA A 64 -7.83 -1.32 10.26
C ALA A 64 -8.64 -0.64 9.15
N ASP A 65 -8.42 0.64 8.84
CA ASP A 65 -9.12 1.36 7.76
C ASP A 65 -8.18 2.17 6.83
N PRO A 66 -7.16 1.53 6.23
CA PRO A 66 -6.21 2.19 5.34
C PRO A 66 -6.85 2.70 4.04
N SER A 67 -7.87 2.00 3.51
CA SER A 67 -8.63 2.48 2.34
C SER A 67 -9.58 3.64 2.66
N ARG A 68 -9.75 3.97 3.95
CA ARG A 68 -10.72 4.94 4.48
C ARG A 68 -12.16 4.62 4.08
N ALA A 69 -12.46 3.37 3.74
CA ALA A 69 -13.79 2.96 3.30
C ALA A 69 -14.86 3.11 4.36
N LEU A 70 -14.46 3.09 5.63
CA LEU A 70 -15.38 3.25 6.75
C LEU A 70 -15.17 4.56 7.52
N ALA A 71 -14.35 5.49 7.02
CA ALA A 71 -13.96 6.71 7.75
C ALA A 71 -15.12 7.58 8.28
N TYR A 72 -16.33 7.44 7.71
CA TYR A 72 -17.54 8.18 8.12
C TYR A 72 -18.57 7.33 8.91
N HIS A 73 -18.15 6.16 9.41
CA HIS A 73 -18.92 5.22 10.24
C HIS A 73 -20.43 5.43 10.36
N SER A 74 -21.18 4.83 9.44
CA SER A 74 -22.55 4.39 9.71
C SER A 74 -22.52 3.07 10.47
N LYS A 75 -23.51 2.82 11.33
CA LYS A 75 -23.69 1.54 12.05
C LYS A 75 -23.72 0.31 11.11
N HIS A 76 -23.95 0.53 9.82
CA HIS A 76 -23.94 -0.49 8.78
C HIS A 76 -23.13 -0.03 7.57
N VAL A 77 -22.56 -0.96 6.81
CA VAL A 77 -21.98 -0.72 5.50
C VAL A 77 -22.72 -1.50 4.43
N GLU A 78 -22.93 -0.85 3.29
CA GLU A 78 -23.32 -1.51 2.05
C GLU A 78 -22.07 -2.00 1.33
N ALA A 79 -22.00 -3.32 1.11
CA ALA A 79 -20.88 -3.96 0.47
C ALA A 79 -21.33 -4.96 -0.60
N TYR A 80 -20.41 -5.40 -1.43
CA TYR A 80 -20.64 -6.37 -2.50
C TYR A 80 -19.76 -7.59 -2.30
N LEU A 81 -20.29 -8.79 -2.54
CA LEU A 81 -19.48 -10.01 -2.56
C LEU A 81 -18.86 -10.21 -3.95
N PRO A 82 -17.69 -10.88 -4.05
CA PRO A 82 -16.97 -11.01 -5.31
C PRO A 82 -17.68 -11.87 -6.37
N SER A 83 -18.60 -12.75 -5.95
CA SER A 83 -19.26 -13.72 -6.82
C SER A 83 -20.64 -14.12 -6.27
N PRO A 84 -21.62 -14.46 -7.13
CA PRO A 84 -22.88 -15.11 -6.75
C PRO A 84 -22.71 -16.35 -5.87
N THR A 85 -21.63 -17.12 -6.07
CA THR A 85 -21.34 -18.32 -5.27
C THR A 85 -21.09 -18.01 -3.79
N CYS A 86 -20.85 -16.75 -3.44
CA CYS A 86 -20.64 -16.33 -2.06
C CYS A 86 -21.92 -16.17 -1.28
N LEU A 87 -23.09 -16.13 -1.94
CA LEU A 87 -24.39 -15.98 -1.29
C LEU A 87 -24.62 -17.07 -0.23
N SER A 88 -24.32 -18.33 -0.56
CA SER A 88 -24.47 -19.47 0.37
C SER A 88 -23.39 -19.55 1.45
N SER A 89 -22.31 -18.76 1.31
CA SER A 89 -21.16 -18.79 2.21
C SER A 89 -21.24 -17.76 3.34
N VAL A 90 -22.14 -16.79 3.24
CA VAL A 90 -22.27 -15.70 4.23
C VAL A 90 -23.32 -16.07 5.29
N PRO A 91 -22.92 -16.43 6.52
CA PRO A 91 -23.88 -16.63 7.60
C PRO A 91 -24.49 -15.30 8.04
N ILE A 92 -25.81 -15.20 7.94
CA ILE A 92 -26.58 -14.03 8.39
C ILE A 92 -26.63 -13.99 9.92
N GLY A 93 -26.41 -12.81 10.50
CA GLY A 93 -26.48 -12.55 11.94
C GLY A 93 -25.27 -13.06 12.73
N MET A 94 -24.35 -13.80 12.12
CA MET A 94 -23.14 -14.25 12.78
C MET A 94 -22.01 -13.23 12.60
N GLN A 95 -21.31 -12.94 13.69
CA GLN A 95 -20.14 -12.06 13.67
C GLN A 95 -18.99 -12.72 12.90
N GLN A 96 -18.36 -11.94 12.03
CA GLN A 96 -17.22 -12.35 11.21
C GLN A 96 -16.22 -11.21 11.07
N ASN A 97 -15.00 -11.58 10.67
CA ASN A 97 -14.01 -10.62 10.20
C ASN A 97 -14.19 -10.43 8.69
N TRP A 98 -14.20 -9.18 8.27
CA TRP A 98 -14.35 -8.78 6.87
C TRP A 98 -13.11 -8.02 6.42
N SER A 99 -12.70 -8.26 5.17
CA SER A 99 -11.70 -7.47 4.44
C SER A 99 -12.39 -6.86 3.25
N GLY A 100 -12.25 -5.56 3.02
CA GLY A 100 -12.87 -4.92 1.87
C GLY A 100 -12.13 -3.73 1.33
N ASN A 101 -12.37 -3.46 0.04
CA ASN A 101 -11.78 -2.34 -0.68
C ASN A 101 -12.74 -1.84 -1.75
N TYR A 102 -12.53 -0.60 -2.20
CA TYR A 102 -13.25 -0.07 -3.35
C TYR A 102 -12.63 -0.56 -4.66
N ILE A 103 -13.47 -1.12 -5.52
CA ILE A 103 -13.13 -1.43 -6.91
C ILE A 103 -13.99 -0.62 -7.86
N LEU A 104 -13.43 -0.26 -9.01
CA LEU A 104 -14.18 0.36 -10.09
C LEU A 104 -14.72 -0.74 -11.02
N ASP A 105 -16.02 -1.01 -10.96
CA ASP A 105 -16.71 -1.99 -11.81
C ASP A 105 -17.72 -1.30 -12.71
N ARG A 106 -17.51 -1.37 -14.03
CA ARG A 106 -18.36 -0.72 -15.06
C ARG A 106 -18.69 0.74 -14.73
N ASN A 107 -17.67 1.53 -14.38
CA ASN A 107 -17.77 2.94 -13.95
C ASN A 107 -18.56 3.18 -12.65
N LYS A 108 -18.79 2.15 -11.83
CA LYS A 108 -19.37 2.30 -10.49
C LYS A 108 -18.36 1.86 -9.45
N LEU A 109 -18.13 2.72 -8.45
CA LEU A 109 -17.31 2.37 -7.31
C LEU A 109 -18.09 1.42 -6.40
N LYS A 110 -17.55 0.23 -6.15
CA LYS A 110 -18.18 -0.80 -5.30
C LYS A 110 -17.24 -1.14 -4.16
N PHE A 111 -17.74 -1.10 -2.93
CA PHE A 111 -17.01 -1.64 -1.79
C PHE A 111 -17.18 -3.15 -1.78
N VAL A 112 -16.17 -3.89 -2.22
CA VAL A 112 -16.20 -5.35 -2.28
C VAL A 112 -15.57 -5.93 -1.04
N VAL A 113 -16.26 -6.87 -0.40
CA VAL A 113 -15.85 -7.51 0.85
C VAL A 113 -15.69 -9.01 0.72
N ARG A 114 -14.77 -9.57 1.51
CA ARG A 114 -14.52 -11.01 1.65
C ARG A 114 -14.45 -11.37 3.14
N MET A 115 -14.81 -12.61 3.47
CA MET A 115 -14.74 -13.13 4.85
C MET A 115 -13.31 -13.60 5.16
N VAL A 116 -12.77 -13.23 6.31
CA VAL A 116 -11.40 -13.61 6.72
C VAL A 116 -11.45 -14.90 7.55
N ARG A 117 -10.80 -15.97 7.08
CA ARG A 117 -10.80 -17.29 7.75
C ARG A 117 -9.79 -17.40 8.87
N LYS A 118 -8.57 -16.91 8.68
CA LYS A 118 -7.51 -16.95 9.70
C LYS A 118 -7.23 -15.55 10.20
N PHE A 119 -7.67 -15.30 11.43
CA PHE A 119 -7.26 -14.12 12.19
C PHE A 119 -6.23 -14.49 13.27
N ASP A 120 -5.61 -15.68 13.16
CA ASP A 120 -4.77 -16.22 14.22
C ASP A 120 -3.73 -15.18 14.67
N SER A 121 -3.91 -14.86 15.94
CA SER A 121 -3.13 -13.99 16.79
C SER A 121 -1.63 -14.10 16.57
N ILE A 122 -0.99 -12.94 16.41
CA ILE A 122 0.46 -12.72 16.43
C ILE A 122 1.13 -13.21 15.14
N ASN A 123 0.86 -12.47 14.07
CA ASN A 123 1.96 -11.98 13.23
C ASN A 123 3.10 -11.59 14.17
N LYS A 124 4.22 -12.34 14.15
CA LYS A 124 5.48 -11.67 14.44
C LYS A 124 5.55 -10.59 13.39
N ASP A 125 5.23 -9.36 13.77
CA ASP A 125 5.51 -8.21 12.94
C ASP A 125 6.98 -8.37 12.51
N PRO A 126 7.24 -8.62 11.22
CA PRO A 126 8.61 -8.83 10.75
C PRO A 126 9.51 -7.64 11.11
N CYS A 127 8.92 -6.46 11.33
CA CYS A 127 9.60 -5.25 11.72
C CYS A 127 9.89 -5.11 13.22
N LEU A 128 9.27 -5.91 14.10
CA LEU A 128 9.34 -5.72 15.56
C LEU A 128 10.78 -5.70 16.12
N ASN A 129 11.71 -6.43 15.48
CA ASN A 129 13.14 -6.46 15.84
C ASN A 129 14.06 -6.21 14.65
N LYS A 130 13.53 -5.69 13.53
CA LYS A 130 14.34 -5.42 12.35
C LYS A 130 15.01 -4.07 12.47
N GLN A 131 16.34 -4.08 12.53
CA GLN A 131 17.13 -2.86 12.38
C GLN A 131 17.40 -2.62 10.89
N CYS A 132 16.86 -1.53 10.36
CA CYS A 132 17.16 -1.04 9.02
C CYS A 132 18.41 -0.16 9.03
N HIS A 133 19.01 0.03 7.85
CA HIS A 133 20.13 0.96 7.69
C HIS A 133 19.70 2.40 8.00
N PRO A 134 20.65 3.34 8.24
CA PRO A 134 20.33 4.72 8.58
C PRO A 134 19.32 5.36 7.62
N GLY A 135 18.35 6.08 8.16
CA GLY A 135 17.31 6.78 7.40
C GLY A 135 16.18 5.89 6.84
N ALA A 136 16.33 4.57 6.83
CA ALA A 136 15.27 3.67 6.39
C ALA A 136 14.25 3.37 7.49
N ILE A 137 13.01 3.15 7.08
CA ILE A 137 11.95 2.61 7.93
C ILE A 137 11.71 1.14 7.58
N CYS A 138 11.21 0.37 8.53
CA CYS A 138 10.77 -0.99 8.24
C CYS A 138 9.29 -1.01 7.89
N GLU A 139 8.98 -1.61 6.75
CA GLU A 139 7.64 -1.89 6.29
C GLU A 139 7.44 -3.40 6.18
N THR A 140 6.20 -3.86 6.38
CA THR A 140 5.84 -5.26 6.19
C THR A 140 5.23 -5.46 4.81
N TRP A 141 5.90 -6.25 3.96
CA TRP A 141 5.46 -6.55 2.60
C TRP A 141 5.12 -8.05 2.49
N ASN A 142 4.41 -8.45 1.44
CA ASN A 142 4.19 -9.87 1.13
C ASN A 142 5.21 -10.34 0.09
N ASP A 143 5.82 -11.50 0.31
CA ASP A 143 6.61 -12.17 -0.72
C ASP A 143 5.69 -12.89 -1.74
N VAL A 144 6.30 -13.53 -2.76
CA VAL A 144 5.58 -14.26 -3.81
C VAL A 144 4.74 -15.43 -3.27
N ALA A 145 5.05 -15.92 -2.07
CA ALA A 145 4.34 -16.99 -1.38
C ALA A 145 3.29 -16.46 -0.39
N MET A 146 3.01 -15.14 -0.40
CA MET A 146 2.11 -14.46 0.51
C MET A 146 2.54 -14.53 1.98
N THR A 147 3.84 -14.69 2.23
CA THR A 147 4.45 -14.63 3.56
C THR A 147 4.83 -13.19 3.88
N LYS A 148 4.54 -12.73 5.10
CA LYS A 148 4.95 -11.40 5.56
C LYS A 148 6.45 -11.34 5.77
N VAL A 149 7.09 -10.36 5.13
CA VAL A 149 8.53 -10.11 5.21
C VAL A 149 8.80 -8.66 5.59
N ALA A 150 9.92 -8.44 6.28
CA ALA A 150 10.40 -7.11 6.64
C ALA A 150 11.17 -6.50 5.46
N VAL A 151 10.77 -5.32 5.01
CA VAL A 151 11.44 -4.57 3.93
C VAL A 151 11.86 -3.22 4.47
N CYS A 152 13.14 -2.88 4.31
CA CYS A 152 13.65 -1.57 4.67
C CYS A 152 13.48 -0.61 3.48
N THR A 153 12.74 0.47 3.68
CA THR A 153 12.39 1.43 2.62
C THR A 153 12.91 2.82 2.95
N CYS A 154 13.28 3.57 1.91
CA CYS A 154 13.62 4.99 2.02
C CYS A 154 12.39 5.84 1.74
N LEU A 155 12.05 6.71 2.70
CA LEU A 155 10.93 7.62 2.58
C LEU A 155 11.13 8.65 1.47
N SER A 156 10.03 9.08 0.86
CA SER A 156 10.03 10.23 -0.06
C SER A 156 10.31 11.53 0.69
N LEU A 157 10.67 12.60 -0.02
CA LEU A 157 10.87 13.92 0.60
C LEU A 157 9.62 14.43 1.32
N SER A 158 8.44 14.18 0.74
CA SER A 158 7.15 14.54 1.35
C SER A 158 6.91 13.77 2.65
N ASP A 159 7.14 12.45 2.64
CA ASP A 159 6.90 11.61 3.82
C ASP A 159 7.90 11.90 4.95
N LEU A 160 9.15 12.21 4.61
CA LEU A 160 10.15 12.67 5.58
C LEU A 160 9.70 13.97 6.28
N GLN A 161 9.13 14.92 5.53
CA GLN A 161 8.60 16.15 6.10
C GLN A 161 7.33 15.90 6.95
N VAL A 162 6.36 15.14 6.42
CA VAL A 162 5.09 14.86 7.12
C VAL A 162 5.32 14.07 8.41
N SER A 163 6.32 13.18 8.44
CA SER A 163 6.72 12.45 9.64
C SER A 163 7.55 13.27 10.64
N GLY A 164 7.86 14.55 10.32
CA GLY A 164 8.60 15.45 11.21
C GLY A 164 10.08 15.10 11.37
N ARG A 165 10.65 14.27 10.49
CA ARG A 165 12.05 13.84 10.55
C ARG A 165 13.03 14.90 10.03
N CYS A 166 12.52 15.84 9.23
CA CYS A 166 13.29 16.93 8.62
C CYS A 166 12.37 18.09 8.23
N GLN A 167 12.96 19.15 7.69
CA GLN A 167 12.24 20.30 7.16
C GLN A 167 12.80 20.67 5.78
N LEU A 168 11.93 20.75 4.76
CA LEU A 168 12.36 21.14 3.40
C LEU A 168 12.85 22.59 3.31
N GLN A 169 12.46 23.46 4.24
CA GLN A 169 12.74 24.90 4.24
C GLN A 169 13.98 25.27 5.08
N THR A 170 14.85 24.30 5.39
CA THR A 170 16.05 24.54 6.22
C THR A 170 17.16 25.31 5.51
N GLY A 171 17.09 25.43 4.18
CA GLY A 171 18.17 26.00 3.38
C GLY A 171 19.26 24.97 3.09
N GLU A 172 20.20 25.39 2.24
CA GLU A 172 21.31 24.55 1.83
C GLU A 172 22.26 24.26 3.00
N LEU A 173 22.79 23.04 3.05
CA LEU A 173 23.73 22.60 4.09
C LEU A 173 24.82 21.73 3.48
N CYS A 174 25.98 21.77 4.11
CA CYS A 174 27.10 20.88 3.84
C CYS A 174 27.05 19.65 4.75
N ALA A 175 27.17 18.46 4.17
CA ALA A 175 27.20 17.20 4.90
C ALA A 175 28.62 16.62 5.02
N SER A 176 28.77 15.62 5.89
CA SER A 176 30.04 14.96 6.21
C SER A 176 30.69 14.18 5.05
N ASN A 177 29.99 14.01 3.93
CA ASN A 177 30.52 13.45 2.69
C ASN A 177 31.02 14.54 1.72
N GLY A 178 31.08 15.80 2.16
CA GLY A 178 31.57 16.92 1.35
C GLY A 178 30.59 17.37 0.26
N SER A 179 29.32 16.94 0.32
CA SER A 179 28.28 17.35 -0.62
C SER A 179 27.33 18.38 -0.01
N LEU A 180 26.86 19.30 -0.86
CA LEU A 180 25.79 20.24 -0.52
C LEU A 180 24.42 19.60 -0.75
N TYR A 181 23.51 19.83 0.19
CA TYR A 181 22.13 19.39 0.12
C TYR A 181 21.20 20.58 0.28
N ALA A 182 20.21 20.69 -0.60
CA ALA A 182 19.24 21.78 -0.59
C ALA A 182 18.40 21.87 0.71
N SER A 183 18.33 20.79 1.49
CA SER A 183 17.75 20.77 2.83
C SER A 183 18.11 19.50 3.60
N THR A 184 17.79 19.48 4.89
CA THR A 184 17.92 18.29 5.75
C THR A 184 17.17 17.07 5.21
N CYS A 185 16.05 17.24 4.52
CA CYS A 185 15.31 16.13 3.94
C CYS A 185 16.05 15.49 2.75
N HIS A 186 16.70 16.31 1.92
CA HIS A 186 17.51 15.80 0.80
C HIS A 186 18.70 15.01 1.34
N MET A 187 19.38 15.52 2.38
CA MET A 187 20.48 14.83 3.05
C MET A 187 20.02 13.49 3.64
N LEU A 188 18.91 13.46 4.41
CA LEU A 188 18.41 12.21 5.02
C LEU A 188 17.97 11.17 4.00
N ARG A 189 17.32 11.61 2.91
CA ARG A 189 16.91 10.70 1.83
C ARG A 189 18.13 10.09 1.15
N ASP A 190 19.14 10.89 0.83
CA ASP A 190 20.36 10.39 0.20
C ASP A 190 21.15 9.48 1.15
N ALA A 191 21.30 9.84 2.43
CA ALA A 191 21.86 8.98 3.47
C ALA A 191 21.18 7.59 3.50
N CYS A 192 19.85 7.57 3.36
CA CYS A 192 19.10 6.33 3.26
C CYS A 192 19.44 5.54 2.00
N LEU A 193 19.39 6.17 0.83
CA LEU A 193 19.63 5.51 -0.46
C LEU A 193 21.07 4.96 -0.56
N GLN A 194 22.05 5.69 -0.01
CA GLN A 194 23.45 5.28 0.06
C GLN A 194 23.76 4.37 1.25
N GLN A 195 22.78 4.08 2.10
CA GLN A 195 22.90 3.26 3.31
C GLN A 195 24.03 3.72 4.25
N THR A 196 24.30 5.03 4.29
CA THR A 196 25.43 5.64 4.99
C THR A 196 24.94 6.78 5.87
N ALA A 197 25.45 6.87 7.09
CA ALA A 197 25.12 7.97 7.98
C ALA A 197 25.81 9.27 7.50
N LEU A 198 25.03 10.34 7.37
CA LEU A 198 25.52 11.68 7.08
C LEU A 198 25.20 12.61 8.25
N ASN A 199 26.17 13.45 8.60
CA ASN A 199 26.00 14.51 9.59
C ASN A 199 26.11 15.87 8.91
N VAL A 200 25.36 16.86 9.41
CA VAL A 200 25.55 18.25 8.99
C VAL A 200 26.89 18.74 9.52
N VAL A 201 27.75 19.23 8.63
CA VAL A 201 29.04 19.85 8.97
C VAL A 201 28.88 21.35 9.10
N SER A 202 28.14 21.98 8.18
CA SER A 202 28.03 23.43 8.10
C SER A 202 26.77 23.87 7.37
N TRP A 203 26.29 25.06 7.71
CA TRP A 203 25.18 25.76 7.02
C TRP A 203 25.66 26.94 6.19
N THR A 204 26.96 27.20 6.18
CA THR A 204 27.55 28.40 5.59
C THR A 204 28.49 28.09 4.43
N ALA A 205 28.60 26.82 4.02
CA ALA A 205 29.38 26.45 2.85
C ALA A 205 28.80 27.13 1.59
N VAL A 206 29.66 27.76 0.79
CA VAL A 206 29.21 28.57 -0.35
C VAL A 206 29.22 27.82 -1.68
N ASN A 207 29.90 26.67 -1.75
CA ASN A 207 29.94 25.74 -2.88
C ASN A 207 30.48 24.37 -2.45
N GLU A 208 30.52 23.40 -3.37
CA GLU A 208 30.98 22.04 -3.07
C GLU A 208 32.44 21.96 -2.62
N GLU A 209 33.33 22.77 -3.20
CA GLU A 209 34.75 22.75 -2.83
C GLU A 209 34.96 23.24 -1.39
N ASP A 210 34.29 24.33 -1.01
CA ASP A 210 34.26 24.81 0.37
C ASP A 210 33.64 23.77 1.33
N CYS A 211 32.56 23.11 0.91
CA CYS A 211 31.97 22.02 1.69
C CYS A 211 32.94 20.85 1.90
N ARG A 212 33.67 20.42 0.87
CA ARG A 212 34.68 19.35 0.99
C ARG A 212 35.79 19.72 1.96
N GLN A 213 36.27 20.96 1.92
CA GLN A 213 37.29 21.44 2.86
C GLN A 213 36.76 21.43 4.30
N GLN A 214 35.54 21.93 4.51
CA GLN A 214 34.88 21.94 5.83
C GLN A 214 34.60 20.52 6.35
N ALA A 215 34.26 19.58 5.47
CA ALA A 215 34.06 18.16 5.80
C ALA A 215 35.37 17.40 6.05
N GLY A 216 36.54 18.05 5.93
CA GLY A 216 37.85 17.41 6.10
C GLY A 216 38.21 16.45 4.97
N MET A 217 37.62 16.64 3.78
CA MET A 217 37.84 15.83 2.58
C MET A 217 38.83 16.46 1.59
N SER A 218 39.74 17.30 2.11
CA SER A 218 40.85 17.88 1.37
C SER A 218 41.80 16.76 0.92
N GLY A 219 42.00 16.65 -0.39
CA GLY A 219 43.03 15.79 -0.98
C GLY A 219 44.43 16.34 -0.78
#